data_AF-A0A670IC15-F1
#
_entry.id   AF-A0A670IC15-F1
#
_cell.length_a   1.000
_cell.length_b   1.000
_cell.length_c   1.000
_cell.angle_alpha   90.00
_cell.angle_beta   90.00
_cell.angle_gamma   90.00
#
_symmetry.space_group_name_H-M   'P 1'
#
loop_
_entity.id
_entity.type
_entity.pdbx_description
1 polymer ?
#
loop_
_entity_poly.entity_id
_entity_poly.type
_entity_poly.pdbx_seq_one_letter_code
_entity_poly.pdbx_strand_id
1 'polypeptide(L)' 'LPLLGPCTCQPSSSKVRYAEDKYAHLRVFQNLSGDLTLHGYELNHTRTDPITYF' A
#
# COMPACT_ATOMS: atom_id res chain seq x y z
N LEU A 1 5.04 15.96 26.77
CA LEU A 1 4.91 14.60 26.19
C LEU A 1 3.82 14.65 25.13
N PRO A 2 4.05 14.31 23.85
CA PRO A 2 2.95 14.22 22.91
C PRO A 2 2.27 12.85 23.03
N LEU A 3 0.94 12.90 22.97
CA LEU A 3 0.00 11.80 23.12
C LEU A 3 0.06 10.91 21.87
N LEU A 4 0.50 9.65 22.03
CA LEU A 4 0.35 8.62 21.00
C LEU A 4 -1.14 8.26 20.94
N GLY A 5 -1.82 8.71 19.89
CA GLY A 5 -3.17 8.26 19.55
C GLY A 5 -3.20 6.74 19.30
N PRO A 6 -4.39 6.11 19.32
CA PRO A 6 -4.50 4.68 19.02
C PRO A 6 -3.86 4.40 17.66
N CYS A 7 -3.00 3.39 17.58
CA CYS A 7 -2.40 2.96 16.32
C CYS A 7 -3.54 2.56 15.37
N THR A 8 -3.96 3.44 14.48
CA THR A 8 -4.98 3.10 13.49
C THR A 8 -4.33 2.27 12.41
N CYS A 9 -4.79 1.03 12.24
CA CYS A 9 -4.39 0.17 11.13
C CYS A 9 -4.96 0.75 9.83
N GLN A 10 -4.32 1.78 9.28
CA GLN A 10 -4.75 2.35 8.01
C GLN A 10 -4.19 1.50 6.86
N PRO A 11 -5.04 1.09 5.90
CA PRO A 11 -4.55 0.49 4.68
C PRO A 11 -3.66 1.51 3.96
N SER A 12 -2.47 1.07 3.57
CA SER A 12 -1.50 1.84 2.81
C SER A 12 -1.44 1.30 1.39
N SER A 13 -1.38 2.20 0.42
CA SER A 13 -1.26 1.84 -0.99
C SER A 13 0.17 2.12 -1.47
N SER A 14 0.79 1.14 -2.12
CA SER A 14 2.18 1.20 -2.57
C SER A 14 2.29 0.87 -4.05
N LYS A 15 3.20 1.53 -4.78
CA LYS A 15 3.49 1.21 -6.19
C LYS A 15 4.82 0.49 -6.32
N VAL A 16 4.84 -0.64 -7.01
CA VAL A 16 6.03 -1.49 -7.17
C VAL A 16 6.25 -1.83 -8.64
N ARG A 17 7.47 -1.64 -9.15
CA ARG A 17 7.85 -2.06 -10.51
C ARG A 17 8.10 -3.57 -10.53
N TYR A 18 7.50 -4.30 -11.47
CA TYR A 18 7.71 -5.75 -11.61
C TYR A 18 8.24 -6.17 -12.98
N ALA A 19 8.16 -5.30 -14.00
CA ALA A 19 8.83 -5.48 -15.28
C ALA A 19 9.22 -4.13 -15.89
N GLU A 20 9.81 -4.14 -17.10
CA GLU A 20 10.01 -2.93 -17.87
C GLU A 20 8.67 -2.25 -18.15
N ASP A 21 8.57 -0.98 -17.73
CA ASP A 21 7.37 -0.14 -17.78
C ASP A 21 6.08 -0.70 -17.17
N LYS A 22 6.16 -1.79 -16.38
CA LYS A 22 5.01 -2.36 -15.67
C LYS A 22 5.16 -2.23 -14.16
N TYR A 23 4.12 -1.67 -13.57
CA TYR A 23 3.97 -1.43 -12.14
C TYR A 23 2.71 -2.11 -11.61
N ALA A 24 2.78 -2.51 -10.35
CA ALA A 24 1.65 -2.99 -9.58
C ALA A 24 1.30 -1.95 -8.51
N HIS A 25 0.02 -1.73 -8.29
CA HIS A 25 -0.47 -1.07 -7.09
C HIS A 25 -0.80 -2.14 -6.06
N LEU A 26 -0.25 -2.04 -4.86
CA LEU A 26 -0.44 -2.97 -3.77
C LEU A 26 -1.23 -2.28 -2.66
N ARG A 27 -2.23 -2.97 -2.12
CA ARG A 27 -2.95 -2.56 -0.92
C ARG A 27 -2.47 -3.40 0.26
N VAL A 28 -1.77 -2.76 1.19
CA VAL A 28 -1.15 -3.42 2.33
C VAL A 28 -1.80 -2.91 3.61
N PHE A 29 -2.21 -3.84 4.47
CA PHE A 29 -2.68 -3.53 5.81
C PHE A 29 -1.57 -3.86 6.79
N GLN A 30 -1.26 -2.89 7.67
CA GLN A 30 -0.41 -3.14 8.81
C GLN A 30 -1.30 -3.36 10.03
N ASN A 31 -1.15 -4.51 10.69
CA ASN A 31 -1.85 -4.77 11.94
C ASN A 31 -1.20 -4.02 13.12
N LEU A 32 -1.84 -4.03 14.29
CA LEU A 32 -1.33 -3.38 15.51
C LEU A 32 -0.01 -3.97 16.02
N SER A 33 0.29 -5.22 15.65
CA SER A 33 1.55 -5.92 15.98
C SER A 33 2.69 -5.56 15.04
N GLY A 34 2.41 -4.80 13.96
CA GLY A 34 3.38 -4.40 12.95
C GLY A 34 3.48 -5.34 11.75
N ASP A 35 2.75 -6.46 11.74
CA ASP A 35 2.74 -7.39 10.61
C ASP A 35 2.03 -6.77 9.40
N LEU A 36 2.57 -7.04 8.23
CA LEU A 36 2.04 -6.57 6.95
C LEU A 36 1.32 -7.71 6.24
N THR A 37 0.07 -7.46 5.88
CA THR A 37 -0.74 -8.38 5.08
C THR A 37 -1.07 -7.72 3.74
N LEU A 38 -0.88 -8.44 2.64
CA LEU A 38 -1.33 -8.01 1.32
C LEU A 38 -2.84 -8.26 1.21
N HIS A 39 -3.62 -7.20 1.05
CA HIS A 39 -5.08 -7.27 0.91
C HIS A 39 -5.54 -7.32 -0.55
N GLY A 40 -4.78 -6.72 -1.46
CA GLY A 40 -5.13 -6.67 -2.87
C GLY A 40 -4.01 -6.09 -3.72
N TYR A 41 -4.12 -6.31 -5.02
CA TYR A 41 -3.20 -5.74 -5.99
C TYR A 41 -3.88 -5.50 -7.34
N GLU A 42 -3.42 -4.47 -8.05
CA GLU A 42 -3.75 -4.20 -9.46
C GLU A 42 -2.46 -4.23 -10.28
N LEU A 43 -2.49 -4.85 -11.45
CA LEU A 43 -1.34 -5.00 -12.35
C LEU A 43 -1.47 -4.09 -13.57
N ASN A 44 -0.36 -3.96 -14.30
CA ASN A 44 -0.27 -3.25 -15.58
C ASN A 44 -0.44 -1.73 -15.46
N HIS A 45 -0.06 -1.15 -14.32
CA HIS A 45 0.07 0.29 -14.17
C HIS A 45 1.38 0.80 -14.75
N THR A 46 1.41 2.08 -15.07
CA THR A 46 2.63 2.79 -15.45
C THR A 46 3.28 3.47 -14.24
N ARG A 47 4.51 3.97 -14.43
CA ARG A 47 5.22 4.74 -13.40
C ARG A 47 4.42 5.96 -12.95
N THR A 48 3.71 6.62 -13.86
CA THR A 48 3.03 7.90 -13.63
C THR A 48 1.58 7.78 -13.19
N ASP A 49 0.98 6.58 -13.24
CA ASP A 49 -0.42 6.40 -12.86
C ASP A 49 -0.65 6.85 -11.40
N PRO A 50 -1.70 7.62 -11.09
CA PRO A 50 -2.02 7.90 -9.70
C PRO A 50 -2.43 6.61 -8.98
N ILE A 51 -2.04 6.47 -7.72
CA ILE A 51 -2.58 5.42 -6.86
C ILE A 51 -3.95 5.89 -6.38
N THR A 52 -5.02 5.26 -6.88
CA THR A 52 -6.40 5.50 -6.44
C THR A 52 -6.81 4.46 -5.39
N TYR A 53 -7.86 4.75 -4.63
CA TYR A 53 -8.43 3.76 -3.73
C TYR A 53 -9.18 2.68 -4.53
N PHE A 54 -8.88 1.42 -4.23
CA PHE A 54 -9.50 0.23 -4.80
C PHE A 54 -9.72 -0.82 -3.70
#